data_AF-A0A8T6XCL8-F1
#
_entry.id   AF-A0A8T6XCL8-F1
#
_cell.length_a   1.000
_cell.length_b   1.000
_cell.length_c   1.000
_cell.angle_alpha   90.00
_cell.angle_beta   90.00
_cell.angle_gamma   90.00
#
_symmetry.space_group_name_H-M   'P 1'
#
loop_
_entity.id
_entity.type
_entity.pdbx_description
1 polymer ?
#
loop_
_entity_poly.entity_id
_entity_poly.type
_entity_poly.pdbx_seq_one_letter_code
_entity_poly.pdbx_strand_id
1 'polypeptide(L)'
;MKCLRAIREVARRHPSTIVPTFMGAHAVPEEFSEAGADAYIDHVMEEQLPAVVEDEDGPLALWCDAFVEEGVFTVDQGERLFEAAKERGMRIRMHADEFVDTDAAALAARVGAASADHLAAASEEGLEAMRAAGVTATLLPGTPFVLRSDTYPAARRMIDMGLPLALATDLNPNCMVD
;
A
#
# COMPACT_ATOMS: atom_id res chain seq x y z
N MET A 1 8.62 -5.11 14.26
CA MET A 1 9.25 -5.96 13.21
C MET A 1 8.96 -7.47 13.29
N LYS A 2 8.16 -7.97 14.24
CA LYS A 2 7.86 -9.42 14.38
C LYS A 2 7.29 -10.05 13.10
N CYS A 3 6.33 -9.40 12.44
CA CYS A 3 5.68 -9.93 11.23
C CYS A 3 6.67 -10.13 10.07
N LEU A 4 7.55 -9.16 9.80
CA LEU A 4 8.55 -9.29 8.73
C LEU A 4 9.57 -10.40 9.02
N ARG A 5 9.99 -10.56 10.28
CA ARG A 5 10.88 -11.68 10.67
C ARG A 5 10.17 -13.04 10.48
N ALA A 6 8.88 -13.12 10.78
CA ALA A 6 8.08 -14.32 10.49
C ALA A 6 7.96 -14.58 8.98
N ILE A 7 7.70 -13.54 8.16
CA ILE A 7 7.66 -13.66 6.69
C ILE A 7 9.00 -14.18 6.16
N ARG A 8 10.14 -13.67 6.65
CA ARG A 8 11.48 -14.16 6.28
C ARG A 8 11.65 -15.65 6.59
N GLU A 9 11.21 -16.09 7.77
CA GLU A 9 11.29 -17.51 8.16
C GLU A 9 10.42 -18.39 7.25
N VAL A 10 9.21 -17.95 6.91
CA VAL A 10 8.35 -18.65 5.95
C VAL A 10 9.01 -18.68 4.57
N ALA A 11 9.60 -17.57 4.11
CA ALA A 11 10.27 -17.48 2.82
C ALA A 11 11.47 -18.43 2.68
N ARG A 12 12.16 -18.73 3.79
CA ARG A 12 13.26 -19.71 3.83
C ARG A 12 12.80 -21.17 3.76
N ARG A 13 11.54 -21.44 4.13
CA ARG A 13 11.02 -22.81 4.33
C ARG A 13 9.98 -23.23 3.31
N HIS A 14 9.31 -22.27 2.70
CA HIS A 14 8.23 -22.51 1.74
C HIS A 14 8.77 -22.48 0.30
N PRO A 15 8.29 -23.36 -0.60
CA PRO A 15 8.78 -23.41 -1.98
C PRO A 15 8.36 -22.20 -2.83
N SER A 16 7.28 -21.49 -2.47
CA SER A 16 6.85 -20.28 -3.17
C SER A 16 7.79 -19.11 -2.94
N THR A 17 8.01 -18.30 -3.96
CA THR A 17 8.63 -16.98 -3.80
C THR A 17 7.74 -16.11 -2.93
N ILE A 18 8.32 -15.55 -1.86
CA ILE A 18 7.65 -14.61 -0.96
C ILE A 18 8.34 -13.26 -1.10
N VAL A 19 7.55 -12.22 -1.35
CA VAL A 19 8.01 -10.84 -1.51
C VAL A 19 7.53 -10.04 -0.31
N PRO A 20 8.38 -9.77 0.70
CA PRO A 20 7.97 -9.01 1.88
C PRO A 20 7.78 -7.53 1.55
N THR A 21 6.69 -6.96 2.05
CA THR A 21 6.37 -5.53 2.00
C THR A 21 6.25 -5.01 3.43
N PHE A 22 6.90 -3.88 3.71
CA PHE A 22 6.73 -3.16 4.95
C PHE A 22 5.56 -2.18 4.80
N MET A 23 4.54 -2.37 5.64
CA MET A 23 3.36 -1.50 5.72
C MET A 23 3.20 -0.99 7.15
N GLY A 24 4.15 -0.15 7.59
CA GLY A 24 4.10 0.48 8.90
C GLY A 24 2.92 1.45 9.01
N ALA A 25 2.66 2.21 7.95
CA ALA A 25 1.54 3.14 7.85
C ALA A 25 0.25 2.45 7.36
N HIS A 26 -0.22 1.44 8.09
CA HIS A 26 -1.52 0.81 7.84
C HIS A 26 -2.64 1.47 8.65
N ALA A 27 -2.36 1.87 9.88
CA ALA A 27 -3.24 2.66 10.74
C ALA A 27 -2.41 3.39 11.80
N VAL A 28 -2.97 4.44 12.40
CA VAL A 28 -2.34 5.12 13.54
C VAL A 28 -2.58 4.29 14.81
N PRO A 29 -1.53 3.81 15.51
CA PRO A 29 -1.69 3.09 16.76
C PRO A 29 -2.26 3.97 17.87
N GLU A 30 -2.91 3.35 18.86
CA GLU A 30 -3.52 4.06 20.00
C GLU A 30 -2.49 4.88 20.79
N GLU A 31 -1.24 4.44 20.86
CA GLU A 31 -0.14 5.16 21.52
C GLU A 31 0.15 6.52 20.87
N PHE A 32 -0.33 6.76 19.65
CA PHE A 32 -0.22 8.01 18.92
C PHE A 32 -1.56 8.75 18.81
N SER A 33 -2.62 8.34 19.51
CA SER A 33 -3.95 8.97 19.37
C SER A 33 -3.95 10.46 19.75
N GLU A 34 -3.19 10.84 20.78
CA GLU A 34 -3.00 12.25 21.18
C GLU A 34 -2.01 13.00 20.28
N ALA A 35 -0.96 12.32 19.80
CA ALA A 35 0.11 12.93 19.00
C ALA A 35 -0.28 13.11 17.51
N GLY A 36 -1.21 12.29 17.03
CA GLY A 36 -1.76 12.33 15.69
C GLY A 36 -0.95 11.55 14.65
N ALA A 37 -1.52 11.47 13.44
CA ALA A 37 -0.97 10.73 12.31
C ALA A 37 0.41 11.26 11.86
N ASP A 38 0.65 12.57 11.93
CA ASP A 38 1.93 13.16 11.53
C ASP A 38 3.09 12.67 12.40
N ALA A 39 2.90 12.68 13.73
CA ALA A 39 3.90 12.17 14.66
C ALA A 39 4.15 10.67 14.45
N TYR A 40 3.12 9.92 14.07
CA TYR A 40 3.29 8.51 13.74
C TYR A 40 4.05 8.30 12.43
N ILE A 41 3.79 9.08 11.39
CA ILE A 41 4.56 9.03 10.13
C ILE A 41 6.03 9.37 10.37
N ASP A 42 6.32 10.38 11.19
CA ASP A 42 7.70 10.70 11.61
C ASP A 42 8.36 9.50 12.29
N HIS A 43 7.67 8.87 13.23
CA HIS A 43 8.15 7.65 13.88
C HIS A 43 8.38 6.49 12.89
N VAL A 44 7.49 6.29 11.91
CA VAL A 44 7.66 5.27 10.87
C VAL A 44 8.92 5.56 10.04
N MET A 45 9.15 6.82 9.65
CA MET A 45 10.27 7.21 8.81
C MET A 45 11.62 7.17 9.56
N GLU A 46 11.64 7.62 10.82
CA GLU A 46 12.87 7.82 11.60
C GLU A 46 13.30 6.55 12.34
N GLU A 47 12.36 5.71 12.77
CA GLU A 47 12.66 4.53 13.59
C GLU A 47 12.38 3.22 12.84
N GLN A 48 11.22 3.10 12.20
CA GLN A 48 10.81 1.82 11.63
C GLN A 48 11.48 1.53 10.29
N LEU A 49 11.57 2.49 9.38
CA LEU A 49 12.25 2.32 8.09
C LEU A 49 13.72 1.89 8.27
N PRO A 50 14.54 2.56 9.10
CA PRO A 50 15.90 2.08 9.37
C PRO A 50 15.91 0.66 9.95
N ALA A 51 15.04 0.36 10.92
CA ALA A 51 14.97 -0.98 11.51
C ALA A 51 14.58 -2.08 10.50
N VAL A 52 13.86 -1.75 9.42
CA VAL A 52 13.53 -2.68 8.33
C VAL A 52 14.71 -2.88 7.40
N VAL A 53 15.38 -1.80 7.01
CA VAL A 53 16.44 -1.83 5.99
C VAL A 53 17.78 -2.33 6.57
N GLU A 54 18.06 -2.00 7.83
CA GLU A 54 19.34 -2.25 8.51
C GLU A 54 19.27 -3.42 9.51
N ASP A 55 18.26 -4.29 9.39
CA ASP A 55 18.18 -5.49 10.22
C ASP A 55 19.45 -6.35 10.09
N GLU A 56 19.90 -6.91 11.21
CA GLU A 56 21.19 -7.59 11.37
C GLU A 56 21.44 -8.74 10.37
N ASP A 57 20.37 -9.39 9.94
CA ASP A 57 20.38 -10.52 8.99
C ASP A 57 20.13 -10.05 7.54
N GLY A 58 20.26 -8.75 7.28
CA GLY A 58 19.95 -8.06 6.02
C GLY A 58 18.55 -7.43 6.00
N PRO A 59 18.16 -6.71 4.94
CA PRO A 59 16.86 -6.03 4.86
C PRO A 59 15.67 -6.99 5.04
N LEU A 60 14.68 -6.57 5.84
CA LEU A 60 13.46 -7.33 6.12
C LEU A 60 12.41 -7.22 5.01
N ALA A 61 12.40 -6.11 4.28
CA ALA A 61 11.54 -5.87 3.12
C ALA A 61 12.26 -4.96 2.12
N LEU A 62 11.91 -5.11 0.83
CA LEU A 62 12.39 -4.23 -0.24
C LEU A 62 11.28 -3.32 -0.77
N TRP A 63 10.06 -3.49 -0.26
CA TRP A 63 8.87 -2.75 -0.65
C TRP A 63 8.30 -2.00 0.55
N CYS A 64 7.85 -0.78 0.32
CA CYS A 64 7.11 0.03 1.28
C CYS A 64 5.69 0.27 0.75
N ASP A 65 4.73 0.20 1.67
CA ASP A 65 3.30 0.35 1.45
C ASP A 65 2.70 1.20 2.56
N ALA A 66 1.59 1.87 2.26
CA ALA A 66 0.82 2.67 3.19
C ALA A 66 -0.64 2.66 2.76
N PHE A 67 -1.53 2.84 3.73
CA PHE A 67 -2.94 3.04 3.48
C PHE A 67 -3.26 4.53 3.39
N VAL A 68 -3.25 5.05 2.16
CA VAL A 68 -3.58 6.44 1.88
C VAL A 68 -5.08 6.54 1.65
N GLU A 69 -5.78 6.99 2.69
CA GLU A 69 -7.24 6.96 2.78
C GLU A 69 -7.75 8.01 3.77
N GLU A 70 -8.96 8.51 3.55
CA GLU A 70 -9.63 9.43 4.47
C GLU A 70 -9.76 8.81 5.87
N GLY A 71 -9.29 9.55 6.87
CA GLY A 71 -9.29 9.09 8.26
C GLY A 71 -8.13 8.17 8.64
N VAL A 72 -7.22 7.85 7.71
CA VAL A 72 -6.03 7.03 7.99
C VAL A 72 -4.74 7.83 7.77
N PHE A 73 -4.32 7.99 6.52
CA PHE A 73 -3.17 8.83 6.14
C PHE A 73 -3.50 9.66 4.91
N THR A 74 -3.10 10.93 4.94
CA THR A 74 -3.29 11.85 3.81
C THR A 74 -2.29 11.57 2.69
N VAL A 75 -2.57 12.12 1.50
CA VAL A 75 -1.62 12.12 0.36
C VAL A 75 -0.27 12.71 0.74
N ASP A 76 -0.24 13.83 1.46
CA ASP A 76 1.02 14.48 1.88
C ASP A 76 1.82 13.59 2.84
N GLN A 77 1.14 12.90 3.75
CA GLN A 77 1.75 11.94 4.67
C GLN A 77 2.32 10.72 3.92
N GLY A 78 1.54 10.18 2.97
CA GLY A 78 1.98 9.11 2.09
C GLY A 78 3.22 9.51 1.26
N GLU A 79 3.19 10.69 0.64
CA GLU A 79 4.31 11.20 -0.16
C GLU A 79 5.60 11.32 0.65
N ARG A 80 5.53 11.91 1.85
CA ARG A 80 6.68 12.01 2.77
C ARG A 80 7.27 10.64 3.10
N LEU A 81 6.42 9.68 3.46
CA LEU A 81 6.84 8.31 3.77
C LEU A 81 7.49 7.63 2.57
N PHE A 82 6.87 7.72 1.40
CA PHE A 82 7.36 7.06 0.20
C PHE A 82 8.69 7.64 -0.31
N GLU A 83 8.88 8.96 -0.23
CA GLU A 83 10.18 9.56 -0.54
C GLU A 83 11.26 9.12 0.47
N ALA A 84 10.96 9.10 1.77
CA ALA A 84 11.89 8.60 2.79
C ALA A 84 12.25 7.11 2.59
N ALA A 85 11.29 6.29 2.15
CA ALA A 85 11.51 4.88 1.82
C ALA A 85 12.37 4.71 0.55
N LYS A 86 12.15 5.54 -0.48
CA LYS A 86 12.95 5.55 -1.72
C LYS A 86 14.40 5.96 -1.47
N GLU A 87 14.63 6.94 -0.61
CA GLU A 87 15.98 7.35 -0.18
C GLU A 87 16.77 6.18 0.46
N ARG A 88 16.06 5.21 1.04
CA ARG A 88 16.63 3.99 1.65
C ARG A 88 16.63 2.79 0.70
N GLY A 89 16.37 3.02 -0.59
CA GLY A 89 16.42 2.00 -1.64
C GLY A 89 15.20 1.08 -1.70
N MET A 90 14.11 1.41 -1.02
CA MET A 90 12.86 0.64 -1.09
C MET A 90 12.06 1.03 -2.34
N ARG A 91 11.30 0.07 -2.85
CA ARG A 91 10.32 0.27 -3.93
C ARG A 91 8.94 0.54 -3.34
N ILE A 92 8.11 1.28 -4.07
CA ILE A 92 6.81 1.71 -3.55
C ILE A 92 5.68 0.90 -4.18
N ARG A 93 4.71 0.54 -3.35
CA ARG A 93 3.33 0.19 -3.71
C ARG A 93 2.40 0.86 -2.69
N MET A 94 1.10 0.94 -2.94
CA MET A 94 0.20 1.58 -1.98
C MET A 94 -1.22 1.03 -2.04
N HIS A 95 -1.91 1.06 -0.92
CA HIS A 95 -3.36 0.98 -0.86
C HIS A 95 -3.91 2.38 -1.14
N ALA A 96 -4.74 2.50 -2.19
CA ALA A 96 -5.18 3.77 -2.72
C ALA A 96 -6.67 3.75 -3.06
N ASP A 97 -7.37 4.81 -2.66
CA ASP A 97 -8.75 5.11 -3.05
C ASP A 97 -9.69 3.90 -2.88
N GLU A 98 -9.63 3.26 -1.70
CA GLU A 98 -10.43 2.07 -1.40
C GLU A 98 -11.90 2.46 -1.17
N PHE A 99 -12.14 3.53 -0.43
CA PHE A 99 -13.47 3.95 -0.02
C PHE A 99 -13.88 5.29 -0.61
N VAL A 100 -12.94 6.25 -0.68
CA VAL A 100 -13.18 7.56 -1.28
C VAL A 100 -12.03 7.95 -2.20
N ASP A 101 -12.29 8.87 -3.12
CA ASP A 101 -11.24 9.45 -3.98
C ASP A 101 -10.39 10.40 -3.15
N THR A 102 -9.15 10.00 -2.86
CA THR A 102 -8.20 10.78 -2.06
C THR A 102 -7.09 11.43 -2.88
N ASP A 103 -7.09 11.25 -4.21
CA ASP A 103 -5.95 11.52 -5.09
C ASP A 103 -4.76 10.54 -4.89
N ALA A 104 -4.96 9.41 -4.20
CA ALA A 104 -3.90 8.44 -3.95
C ALA A 104 -3.45 7.72 -5.24
N ALA A 105 -4.36 7.46 -6.20
CA ALA A 105 -3.99 6.97 -7.52
C ALA A 105 -3.03 7.93 -8.26
N ALA A 106 -3.25 9.24 -8.17
CA ALA A 106 -2.34 10.23 -8.74
C ALA A 106 -1.03 10.31 -7.96
N LEU A 107 -1.07 10.19 -6.63
CA LEU A 107 0.14 10.07 -5.81
C LEU A 107 1.00 8.89 -6.26
N ALA A 108 0.40 7.73 -6.54
CA ALA A 108 1.11 6.54 -7.03
C ALA A 108 1.92 6.84 -8.30
N ALA A 109 1.34 7.63 -9.22
CA ALA A 109 2.04 8.09 -10.40
C ALA A 109 3.19 9.06 -10.06
N ARG A 110 2.97 10.02 -9.15
CA ARG A 110 3.99 11.02 -8.75
C ARG A 110 5.21 10.38 -8.11
N VAL A 111 5.01 9.43 -7.19
CA VAL A 111 6.13 8.79 -6.47
C VAL A 111 6.81 7.68 -7.27
N GLY A 112 6.24 7.30 -8.42
CA GLY A 112 6.74 6.21 -9.26
C GLY A 112 6.51 4.83 -8.64
N ALA A 113 5.33 4.62 -8.03
CA ALA A 113 4.96 3.34 -7.44
C ALA A 113 4.87 2.24 -8.51
N ALA A 114 5.19 1.00 -8.14
CA ALA A 114 5.01 -0.14 -9.05
C ALA A 114 3.53 -0.53 -9.17
N SER A 115 2.76 -0.39 -8.08
CA SER A 115 1.33 -0.62 -8.08
C SER A 115 0.58 0.32 -7.15
N ALA A 116 -0.70 0.52 -7.46
CA ALA A 116 -1.71 1.03 -6.54
C ALA A 116 -2.82 -0.02 -6.45
N ASP A 117 -3.24 -0.32 -5.23
CA ASP A 117 -4.07 -1.47 -4.88
C ASP A 117 -5.44 -0.96 -4.36
N HIS A 118 -6.52 -1.75 -4.52
CA HIS A 118 -7.94 -1.38 -4.36
C HIS A 118 -8.53 -0.57 -5.51
N LEU A 119 -8.46 0.77 -5.47
CA LEU A 119 -8.94 1.70 -6.50
C LEU A 119 -10.46 1.62 -6.77
N ALA A 120 -11.26 1.31 -5.74
CA ALA A 120 -12.72 1.23 -5.91
C ALA A 120 -13.35 2.61 -6.09
N ALA A 121 -12.74 3.65 -5.51
CA ALA A 121 -13.19 5.03 -5.58
C ALA A 121 -12.26 5.95 -6.41
N ALA A 122 -11.21 5.41 -7.04
CA ALA A 122 -10.24 6.19 -7.80
C ALA A 122 -10.89 7.01 -8.94
N SER A 123 -10.49 8.28 -9.05
CA SER A 123 -10.89 9.17 -10.15
C SER A 123 -10.32 8.78 -11.51
N GLU A 124 -10.98 9.24 -12.57
CA GLU A 124 -10.52 9.02 -13.95
C GLU A 124 -9.14 9.68 -14.19
N GLU A 125 -8.95 10.88 -13.64
CA GLU A 125 -7.68 11.61 -13.68
C GLU A 125 -6.55 10.83 -12.97
N GLY A 126 -6.82 10.24 -11.80
CA GLY A 126 -5.86 9.40 -11.09
C GLY A 126 -5.46 8.16 -11.89
N LEU A 127 -6.44 7.49 -12.51
CA LEU A 127 -6.18 6.32 -13.37
C LEU A 127 -5.40 6.68 -14.64
N GLU A 128 -5.65 7.85 -15.23
CA GLU A 128 -4.87 8.36 -16.36
C GLU A 128 -3.41 8.66 -15.96
N ALA A 129 -3.20 9.23 -14.78
CA ALA A 129 -1.87 9.49 -14.24
C ALA A 129 -1.10 8.18 -14.01
N MET A 130 -1.74 7.17 -13.39
CA MET A 130 -1.17 5.83 -13.20
C MET A 130 -0.76 5.21 -14.53
N ARG A 131 -1.64 5.28 -15.55
CA ARG A 131 -1.35 4.75 -16.89
C ARG A 131 -0.15 5.43 -17.51
N ALA A 132 -0.07 6.76 -17.42
CA ALA A 132 1.03 7.54 -17.97
C ALA A 132 2.37 7.22 -17.28
N ALA A 133 2.36 6.97 -15.97
CA ALA A 133 3.54 6.62 -15.18
C ALA A 133 3.91 5.13 -15.23
N GLY A 134 3.06 4.27 -15.81
CA GLY A 134 3.29 2.83 -15.88
C GLY A 134 3.02 2.09 -14.56
N VAL A 135 2.20 2.66 -13.69
CA VAL A 135 1.76 2.03 -12.43
C VAL A 135 0.75 0.93 -12.74
N THR A 136 0.88 -0.23 -12.10
CA THR A 136 -0.09 -1.33 -12.23
C THR A 136 -1.26 -1.13 -11.26
N ALA A 137 -2.49 -1.24 -11.73
CA ALA A 137 -3.68 -1.29 -10.88
C ALA A 137 -3.90 -2.72 -10.35
N THR A 138 -3.70 -2.95 -9.05
CA THR A 138 -4.01 -4.25 -8.44
C THR A 138 -5.42 -4.24 -7.89
N LEU A 139 -6.33 -4.95 -8.56
CA LEU A 139 -7.72 -5.01 -8.13
C LEU A 139 -7.92 -6.15 -7.13
N LEU A 140 -8.65 -5.84 -6.06
CA LEU A 140 -8.88 -6.71 -4.91
C LEU A 140 -10.38 -6.99 -4.77
N PRO A 141 -11.00 -7.77 -5.68
CA PRO A 141 -12.46 -7.92 -5.74
C PRO A 141 -13.05 -8.66 -4.53
N GLY A 142 -12.23 -9.38 -3.76
CA GLY A 142 -12.66 -10.05 -2.53
C GLY A 142 -13.08 -9.05 -1.44
N THR A 143 -12.41 -7.90 -1.36
CA THR A 143 -12.65 -6.89 -0.33
C THR A 143 -14.04 -6.24 -0.43
N PRO A 144 -14.45 -5.63 -1.56
CA PRO A 144 -15.82 -5.11 -1.71
C PRO A 144 -16.88 -6.20 -1.58
N PHE A 145 -16.58 -7.44 -1.97
CA PHE A 145 -17.48 -8.57 -1.78
C PHE A 145 -17.75 -8.87 -0.30
N VAL A 146 -16.70 -8.98 0.52
CA VAL A 146 -16.84 -9.25 1.96
C VAL A 146 -17.46 -8.08 2.70
N LEU A 147 -17.14 -6.85 2.29
CA LEU A 147 -17.72 -5.61 2.83
C LEU A 147 -19.18 -5.39 2.39
N ARG A 148 -19.72 -6.23 1.49
CA ARG A 148 -21.06 -6.07 0.89
C ARG A 148 -21.23 -4.69 0.25
N SER A 149 -20.15 -4.19 -0.35
CA SER A 149 -20.14 -2.94 -1.10
C SER A 149 -20.75 -3.16 -2.48
N ASP A 150 -21.54 -2.19 -2.94
CA ASP A 150 -21.99 -2.11 -4.33
C ASP A 150 -20.92 -1.43 -5.23
N THR A 151 -19.87 -0.89 -4.61
CA THR A 151 -18.78 -0.20 -5.30
C THR A 151 -17.61 -1.15 -5.52
N TYR A 152 -17.28 -1.38 -6.80
CA TYR A 152 -16.11 -2.16 -7.23
C TYR A 152 -15.23 -1.27 -8.12
N PRO A 153 -13.92 -1.55 -8.19
CA PRO A 153 -13.03 -0.85 -9.11
C PRO A 153 -13.51 -0.96 -10.55
N ALA A 154 -13.40 0.13 -11.31
CA ALA A 154 -13.88 0.24 -12.69
C ALA A 154 -12.99 -0.54 -13.70
N ALA A 155 -12.82 -1.85 -13.48
CA ALA A 155 -11.87 -2.70 -14.20
C ALA A 155 -12.01 -2.63 -15.73
N ARG A 156 -13.25 -2.59 -16.24
CA ARG A 156 -13.51 -2.42 -17.68
C ARG A 156 -12.94 -1.11 -18.20
N ARG A 157 -13.18 0.02 -17.50
CA ARG A 157 -12.65 1.33 -17.88
C ARG A 157 -11.13 1.33 -17.90
N MET A 158 -10.50 0.75 -16.87
CA MET A 158 -9.04 0.61 -16.76
C MET A 158 -8.44 -0.20 -17.93
N ILE A 159 -9.09 -1.30 -18.32
CA ILE A 159 -8.68 -2.09 -19.50
C ILE A 159 -8.81 -1.26 -20.78
N ASP A 160 -9.96 -0.59 -20.96
CA ASP A 160 -10.26 0.15 -22.19
C ASP A 160 -9.31 1.35 -22.40
N MET A 161 -8.80 1.95 -21.31
CA MET A 161 -7.78 3.00 -21.38
C MET A 161 -6.35 2.47 -21.47
N GLY A 162 -6.13 1.16 -21.36
CA GLY A 162 -4.80 0.53 -21.44
C GLY A 162 -3.96 0.67 -20.17
N LEU A 163 -4.59 0.84 -19.00
CA LEU A 163 -3.91 0.73 -17.70
C LEU A 163 -3.55 -0.74 -17.46
N PRO A 164 -2.33 -1.09 -17.00
CA PRO A 164 -2.01 -2.46 -16.63
C PRO A 164 -2.80 -2.89 -15.38
N LEU A 165 -3.40 -4.08 -15.40
CA LEU A 165 -4.12 -4.64 -14.26
C LEU A 165 -3.42 -5.88 -13.70
N ALA A 166 -3.49 -6.02 -12.38
CA ALA A 166 -3.24 -7.25 -11.63
C ALA A 166 -4.47 -7.61 -10.78
N LEU A 167 -4.52 -8.87 -10.33
CA LEU A 167 -5.52 -9.34 -9.37
C LEU A 167 -4.79 -9.96 -8.18
N ALA A 168 -5.30 -9.71 -6.98
CA ALA A 168 -4.86 -10.38 -5.77
C ALA A 168 -6.04 -10.67 -4.84
N THR A 169 -5.82 -11.60 -3.91
CA THR A 169 -6.88 -12.07 -3.00
C THR A 169 -7.17 -11.11 -1.87
N ASP A 170 -6.21 -10.22 -1.56
CA ASP A 170 -6.20 -9.42 -0.33
C ASP A 170 -6.45 -10.29 0.92
N LEU A 171 -5.68 -11.36 1.10
CA LEU A 171 -5.92 -12.26 2.24
C LEU A 171 -5.50 -11.56 3.53
N ASN A 172 -6.48 -11.07 4.28
CA ASN A 172 -6.30 -10.44 5.59
C ASN A 172 -7.37 -10.91 6.59
N PRO A 173 -7.22 -10.63 7.90
CA PRO A 173 -8.15 -11.11 8.92
C PRO A 173 -9.61 -10.67 8.74
N ASN A 174 -9.88 -9.59 7.99
CA ASN A 174 -11.23 -9.10 7.73
C ASN A 174 -11.96 -9.94 6.66
N CYS A 175 -11.26 -10.83 5.94
CA CYS A 175 -11.85 -11.66 4.90
C CYS A 175 -12.71 -12.83 5.42
N MET A 176 -12.86 -13.00 6.74
CA MET A 176 -13.67 -14.05 7.33
C MET A 176 -15.16 -13.72 7.15
N VAL A 177 -15.84 -14.49 6.32
CA VAL A 177 -17.31 -14.56 6.28
C VAL A 177 -17.75 -15.60 7.30
N ASP A 178 -18.37 -15.16 8.40
CA ASP A 178 -19.17 -16.02 9.29
C ASP A 178 -20.50 -16.40 8.62
#